data_AF-A0A3D6BMP4-F1
#
_entry.id   AF-A0A3D6BMP4-F1
#
_cell.length_a   1.000
_cell.length_b   1.000
_cell.length_c   1.000
_cell.angle_alpha   90.00
_cell.angle_beta   90.00
_cell.angle_gamma   90.00
#
_symmetry.space_group_name_H-M   'P 1'
#
loop_
_entity.id
_entity.type
_entity.pdbx_description
1 polymer ?
#
loop_
_entity_poly.entity_id
_entity_poly.type
_entity_poly.pdbx_seq_one_letter_code
_entity_poly.pdbx_strand_id
1 'polypeptide(L)'
;MNNEKWNEFLKRIGEGRSARDICGNDKDMPSWRIVSNKLNEDNAYGIKYSLAMENRGQVMADKIIELVDRVVDGSLDPNAGRVAIEGLKWTAVKLAPKKYGDV
;
A
#
# COMPACT_ATOMS: atom_id res chain seq x y z
N MET A 1 -20.03 -8.71 -9.09
CA MET A 1 -19.08 -7.58 -9.15
C MET A 1 -18.57 -7.49 -10.58
N ASN A 2 -18.60 -6.32 -11.23
CA ASN A 2 -18.05 -6.17 -12.59
C ASN A 2 -16.51 -6.05 -12.55
N ASN A 3 -15.86 -6.21 -13.69
CA ASN A 3 -14.39 -6.13 -13.80
C ASN A 3 -13.83 -4.75 -13.41
N GLU A 4 -14.63 -3.69 -13.61
CA GLU A 4 -14.29 -2.32 -13.28
C GLU A 4 -14.02 -2.13 -11.78
N LYS A 5 -14.91 -2.63 -10.90
CA LYS A 5 -14.71 -2.53 -9.44
C LYS A 5 -13.49 -3.29 -8.94
N TRP A 6 -13.14 -4.40 -9.58
CA TRP A 6 -11.94 -5.14 -9.25
C TRP A 6 -10.69 -4.36 -9.65
N ASN A 7 -10.67 -3.76 -10.84
CA ASN A 7 -9.57 -2.90 -11.26
C ASN A 7 -9.43 -1.66 -10.38
N GLU A 8 -10.56 -1.06 -9.96
CA GLU A 8 -10.58 0.08 -9.05
C GLU A 8 -10.03 -0.28 -7.67
N PHE A 9 -10.36 -1.47 -7.14
CA PHE A 9 -9.77 -1.97 -5.90
C PHE A 9 -8.24 -2.07 -6.01
N LEU A 10 -7.73 -2.64 -7.10
CA LEU A 10 -6.28 -2.74 -7.35
C LEU A 10 -5.61 -1.38 -7.48
N LYS A 11 -6.26 -0.44 -8.16
CA LYS A 11 -5.79 0.94 -8.30
C LYS A 11 -5.61 1.59 -6.92
N ARG A 12 -6.64 1.54 -6.06
CA ARG A 12 -6.57 2.10 -4.69
C ARG A 12 -5.46 1.49 -3.85
N ILE A 13 -5.24 0.17 -3.97
CA ILE A 13 -4.11 -0.50 -3.32
C ILE A 13 -2.79 0.11 -3.80
N GLY A 14 -2.59 0.16 -5.13
CA GLY A 14 -1.38 0.71 -5.74
C GLY A 14 -1.11 2.17 -5.38
N GLU A 15 -2.16 2.95 -5.13
CA GLU A 15 -2.08 4.37 -4.72
C GLU A 15 -1.80 4.55 -3.21
N GLY A 16 -1.56 3.48 -2.45
CA GLY A 16 -1.10 3.57 -1.06
C GLY A 16 -2.06 2.98 -0.02
N ARG A 17 -3.34 2.79 -0.36
CA ARG A 17 -4.37 2.32 0.59
C ARG A 17 -4.17 0.84 0.92
N SER A 18 -4.51 0.42 2.14
CA SER A 18 -4.51 -1.01 2.49
C SER A 18 -5.82 -1.69 2.11
N ALA A 19 -5.79 -3.00 1.86
CA ALA A 19 -7.03 -3.76 1.64
C ALA A 19 -8.00 -3.66 2.83
N ARG A 20 -7.48 -3.63 4.06
CA ARG A 20 -8.31 -3.45 5.28
C ARG A 20 -9.04 -2.12 5.26
N ASP A 21 -8.34 -1.06 4.92
CA ASP A 21 -8.89 0.29 4.85
C ASP A 21 -9.93 0.39 3.72
N ILE A 22 -9.60 -0.05 2.50
CA ILE A 22 -10.54 -0.05 1.37
C ILE A 22 -11.80 -0.87 1.70
N CYS A 23 -11.64 -2.13 2.14
CA CYS A 23 -12.79 -3.00 2.43
C CYS A 23 -13.61 -2.55 3.65
N GLY A 24 -13.01 -1.77 4.56
CA GLY A 24 -13.65 -1.32 5.80
C GLY A 24 -14.36 0.02 5.65
N ASN A 25 -13.81 0.92 4.82
CA ASN A 25 -14.27 2.31 4.75
C ASN A 25 -14.99 2.65 3.44
N ASP A 26 -14.75 1.92 2.35
CA ASP A 26 -15.30 2.27 1.04
C ASP A 26 -16.59 1.46 0.78
N LYS A 27 -17.74 2.14 0.79
CA LYS A 27 -19.06 1.50 0.61
C LYS A 27 -19.26 0.84 -0.76
N ASP A 28 -18.49 1.25 -1.75
CA ASP A 28 -18.55 0.74 -3.12
C ASP A 28 -17.71 -0.54 -3.33
N MET A 29 -16.92 -0.92 -2.32
CA MET A 29 -15.95 -2.02 -2.36
C MET A 29 -16.43 -3.29 -1.64
N PRO A 30 -15.95 -4.48 -2.06
CA PRO A 30 -16.26 -5.73 -1.37
C PRO A 30 -15.67 -5.79 0.05
N SER A 31 -16.26 -6.65 0.88
CA SER A 31 -15.60 -7.05 2.13
C SER A 31 -14.33 -7.87 1.86
N TRP A 32 -13.42 -7.88 2.83
CA TRP A 32 -12.17 -8.65 2.74
C TRP A 32 -12.41 -10.13 2.43
N ARG A 33 -13.48 -10.74 2.97
CA ARG A 33 -13.82 -12.14 2.69
C ARG A 33 -14.01 -12.39 1.19
N ILE A 34 -14.70 -11.49 0.49
CA ILE A 34 -14.96 -11.61 -0.95
C ILE A 34 -13.66 -11.38 -1.74
N VAL A 35 -12.83 -10.40 -1.34
CA VAL A 35 -11.52 -10.16 -1.95
C VAL A 35 -10.61 -11.38 -1.79
N SER A 36 -10.50 -11.92 -0.58
CA SER A 36 -9.68 -13.09 -0.26
C SER A 36 -10.07 -14.30 -1.12
N ASN A 37 -11.36 -14.60 -1.23
CA ASN A 37 -11.85 -15.67 -2.12
C ASN A 37 -11.44 -15.41 -3.57
N LYS A 38 -11.63 -14.18 -4.08
CA LYS A 38 -11.24 -13.82 -5.45
C LYS A 38 -9.73 -14.01 -5.70
N LEU A 39 -8.88 -13.65 -4.74
CA LEU A 39 -7.43 -13.82 -4.83
C LEU A 39 -7.01 -15.29 -4.85
N ASN A 40 -7.71 -16.15 -4.10
CA ASN A 40 -7.41 -17.57 -4.04
C ASN A 40 -7.94 -18.34 -5.26
N GLU A 41 -9.07 -17.91 -5.84
CA GLU A 41 -9.75 -18.59 -6.94
C GLU A 41 -9.25 -18.13 -8.33
N ASP A 42 -8.77 -16.90 -8.46
CA ASP A 42 -8.32 -16.31 -9.72
C ASP A 42 -6.84 -15.90 -9.66
N ASN A 43 -5.98 -16.78 -10.15
CA ASN A 43 -4.52 -16.56 -10.17
C ASN A 43 -4.13 -15.32 -11.00
N ALA A 44 -4.81 -15.04 -12.11
CA ALA A 44 -4.50 -13.88 -12.95
C ALA A 44 -4.80 -12.57 -12.20
N TYR A 45 -5.87 -12.56 -11.39
CA TYR A 45 -6.16 -11.44 -10.50
C TYR A 45 -5.17 -11.35 -9.34
N GLY A 46 -4.78 -12.49 -8.76
CA GLY A 46 -3.73 -12.56 -7.73
C GLY A 46 -2.40 -11.94 -8.16
N ILE A 47 -1.96 -12.19 -9.40
CA ILE A 47 -0.75 -11.58 -9.98
C ILE A 47 -0.89 -10.04 -10.04
N LYS A 48 -2.03 -9.54 -10.51
CA LYS A 48 -2.28 -8.09 -10.58
C LYS A 48 -2.34 -7.46 -9.18
N TYR A 49 -2.87 -8.17 -8.19
CA TYR A 49 -2.86 -7.73 -6.80
C TYR A 49 -1.45 -7.65 -6.23
N SER A 50 -0.60 -8.64 -6.50
CA SER A 50 0.81 -8.59 -6.10
C SER A 50 1.52 -7.37 -6.70
N LEU A 51 1.30 -7.07 -7.99
CA LEU A 51 1.85 -5.85 -8.61
C LEU A 51 1.31 -4.56 -7.95
N ALA A 52 0.01 -4.51 -7.63
CA ALA A 52 -0.55 -3.37 -6.91
C ALA A 52 0.08 -3.21 -5.52
N MET A 53 0.37 -4.31 -4.83
CA MET A 53 1.07 -4.29 -3.54
C MET A 53 2.52 -3.79 -3.69
N GLU A 54 3.22 -4.15 -4.76
CA GLU A 54 4.56 -3.61 -5.05
C GLU A 54 4.52 -2.09 -5.29
N ASN A 55 3.56 -1.61 -6.10
CA ASN A 55 3.33 -0.18 -6.33
C ASN A 55 3.01 0.56 -5.02
N ARG A 56 2.20 -0.06 -4.15
CA ARG A 56 1.93 0.46 -2.82
C ARG A 56 3.21 0.62 -2.00
N GLY A 57 4.14 -0.33 -2.11
CA GLY A 57 5.46 -0.24 -1.49
C GLY A 57 6.23 1.00 -1.95
N GLN A 58 6.15 1.35 -3.24
CA GLN A 58 6.73 2.58 -3.76
C GLN A 58 6.08 3.83 -3.14
N VAL A 59 4.76 3.87 -3.02
CA VAL A 59 4.09 5.00 -2.34
C VAL A 59 4.56 5.16 -0.89
N MET A 60 4.83 4.07 -0.17
CA MET A 60 5.39 4.15 1.19
C MET A 60 6.79 4.75 1.19
N ALA A 61 7.62 4.41 0.20
CA ALA A 61 8.95 5.00 0.05
C ALA A 61 8.89 6.48 -0.30
N ASP A 62 7.99 6.88 -1.21
CA ASP A 62 7.84 8.29 -1.62
C ASP A 62 7.39 9.17 -0.44
N LYS A 63 6.51 8.67 0.43
CA LYS A 63 6.09 9.36 1.67
C LYS A 63 7.23 9.64 2.66
N ILE A 64 8.34 8.91 2.58
CA ILE A 64 9.50 9.18 3.42
C ILE A 64 10.08 10.56 3.07
N ILE A 65 10.11 10.92 1.79
CA ILE A 65 10.64 12.22 1.33
C ILE A 65 9.80 13.35 1.94
N GLU A 66 8.48 13.24 1.89
CA GLU A 66 7.56 14.22 2.50
C GLU A 66 7.80 14.37 4.02
N LEU A 67 8.07 13.28 4.74
CA LEU A 67 8.37 13.35 6.17
C LEU A 67 9.75 13.94 6.45
N VAL A 68 10.74 13.65 5.61
CA VAL A 68 12.08 14.24 5.72
C VAL A 68 11.99 15.75 5.55
N ASP A 69 11.28 16.23 4.52
CA ASP A 69 11.10 17.67 4.28
C ASP A 69 10.47 18.36 5.50
N ARG A 70 9.44 17.74 6.09
CA ARG A 70 8.78 18.25 7.29
C ARG A 70 9.64 18.24 8.56
N VAL A 71 10.60 17.31 8.66
CA VAL A 71 11.59 17.32 9.75
C VAL A 71 12.59 18.45 9.52
N VAL A 72 13.04 18.65 8.29
CA VAL A 72 14.02 19.69 7.92
C VAL A 72 13.42 21.09 8.10
N ASP A 73 12.16 21.30 7.73
CA ASP A 73 11.48 22.60 7.87
C ASP A 73 10.98 22.88 9.30
N GLY A 74 11.07 21.91 10.21
CA GLY A 74 10.68 22.02 11.61
C GLY A 74 9.18 21.85 11.90
N SER A 75 8.35 21.51 10.90
CA SER A 75 6.91 21.24 11.08
C SER A 75 6.61 19.84 11.64
N LEU A 76 7.62 18.97 11.74
CA LEU A 76 7.54 17.66 12.36
C LEU A 76 8.70 17.44 13.33
N ASP A 77 8.38 17.06 14.57
CA ASP A 77 9.37 16.67 15.56
C ASP A 77 10.29 15.55 15.01
N PRO A 78 11.63 15.67 15.11
CA PRO A 78 12.55 14.68 14.56
C PRO A 78 12.38 13.26 15.12
N ASN A 79 11.97 13.10 16.39
CA ASN A 79 11.76 11.77 16.97
C ASN A 79 10.48 11.12 16.42
N ALA A 80 9.41 11.91 16.29
CA ALA A 80 8.19 11.47 15.62
C ALA A 80 8.45 11.12 14.14
N GLY A 81 9.19 11.97 13.44
CA GLY A 81 9.61 11.75 12.05
C GLY A 81 10.39 10.44 11.88
N ARG A 82 11.38 10.20 12.75
CA ARG A 82 12.16 8.95 12.75
C ARG A 82 11.28 7.72 12.89
N VAL A 83 10.34 7.70 13.85
CA VAL A 83 9.43 6.55 14.06
C VAL A 83 8.54 6.31 12.84
N ALA A 84 8.00 7.38 12.25
CA ALA A 84 7.15 7.27 11.07
C ALA A 84 7.93 6.77 9.84
N ILE A 85 9.14 7.30 9.60
CA ILE A 85 10.01 6.89 8.50
C ILE A 85 10.41 5.41 8.62
N GLU A 86 10.77 4.94 9.82
CA GLU A 86 11.10 3.52 10.03
C GLU A 86 9.90 2.59 9.73
N GLY A 87 8.70 2.99 10.14
CA GLY A 87 7.47 2.26 9.80
C GLY A 87 7.22 2.18 8.29
N LEU A 88 7.42 3.30 7.58
CA LEU A 88 7.29 3.35 6.12
C LEU A 88 8.36 2.52 5.42
N LYS A 89 9.63 2.61 5.84
CA LYS A 89 10.74 1.83 5.30
C LYS A 89 10.48 0.33 5.45
N TRP A 90 10.12 -0.12 6.66
CA TRP A 90 9.78 -1.52 6.90
C TRP A 90 8.63 -1.99 6.00
N THR A 91 7.60 -1.15 5.85
CA THR A 91 6.45 -1.48 4.99
C THR A 91 6.85 -1.57 3.52
N ALA A 92 7.64 -0.62 3.00
CA ALA A 92 8.13 -0.63 1.63
C ALA A 92 8.94 -1.91 1.32
N VAL A 93 9.82 -2.31 2.23
CA VAL A 93 10.61 -3.56 2.13
C VAL A 93 9.72 -4.79 2.07
N LYS A 94 8.67 -4.86 2.90
CA LYS A 94 7.76 -6.02 2.91
C LYS A 94 6.86 -6.08 1.68
N LEU A 95 6.52 -4.93 1.09
CA LEU A 95 5.64 -4.84 -0.06
C LEU A 95 6.36 -5.00 -1.40
N ALA A 96 7.59 -4.50 -1.52
CA ALA A 96 8.41 -4.59 -2.73
C ALA A 96 9.87 -4.97 -2.39
N PRO A 97 10.10 -6.19 -1.88
CA PRO A 97 11.42 -6.62 -1.38
C PRO A 97 12.51 -6.60 -2.46
N LYS A 98 12.18 -6.86 -3.73
CA LYS A 98 13.15 -6.81 -4.84
C LYS A 98 13.68 -5.40 -5.10
N LYS A 99 12.89 -4.36 -4.76
CA LYS A 99 13.21 -2.96 -5.05
C LYS A 99 13.83 -2.26 -3.83
N TYR A 100 13.35 -2.59 -2.63
CA TYR A 100 13.70 -1.87 -1.40
C TYR A 100 14.36 -2.74 -0.34
N GLY A 101 14.41 -4.06 -0.53
CA GLY A 101 15.08 -4.95 0.41
C GLY A 101 16.59 -4.74 0.41
N ASP A 102 17.21 -5.12 1.53
CA ASP A 102 18.67 -5.15 1.63
C ASP A 102 19.22 -6.25 0.69
N VAL A 103 20.33 -5.94 0.01
CA VAL A 103 21.07 -6.86 -0.87
C VAL A 103 21.90 -7.83 -0.06
#